data_AF-A0A428YKF5-F1
#
_entry.id   AF-A0A428YKF5-F1
#
_cell.length_a   1.000
_cell.length_b   1.000
_cell.length_c   1.000
_cell.angle_alpha   90.00
_cell.angle_beta   90.00
_cell.angle_gamma   90.00
#
_symmetry.space_group_name_H-M   'P 1'
#
loop_
_entity.id
_entity.type
_entity.pdbx_description
1 polymer ?
#
loop_
_entity_poly.entity_id
_entity_poly.type
_entity_poly.pdbx_seq_one_letter_code
_entity_poly.pdbx_strand_id
1 'polypeptide(L)'
;MMREAVMRMVFVAMLTMVMVACLAVAAWSAIKEEEKHDKAGSASESAQAREVPKPETLEGALVRQLMEREISGRQYRHAMQRLAERDVDRHPLSIPPEN
;
A
#
# COMPACT_ATOMS: atom_id res chain seq x y z
N MET A 1 22.75 32.21 -18.67
CA MET A 1 23.12 31.25 -19.75
C MET A 1 23.89 30.02 -19.26
N MET A 2 25.19 30.05 -18.93
CA MET A 2 25.91 28.82 -18.51
C MET A 2 25.35 28.16 -17.23
N ARG A 3 25.00 28.94 -16.21
CA ARG A 3 24.39 28.43 -14.96
C ARG A 3 23.04 27.73 -15.16
N GLU A 4 22.23 28.23 -16.08
CA GLU A 4 20.91 27.64 -16.39
C GLU A 4 21.06 26.35 -17.20
N ALA A 5 22.02 26.30 -18.12
CA ALA A 5 22.37 25.07 -18.83
C ALA A 5 22.88 23.99 -17.87
N VAL A 6 23.72 24.37 -16.90
CA VAL A 6 24.20 23.46 -15.85
C VAL A 6 23.05 22.95 -14.98
N MET A 7 22.14 23.83 -14.54
CA MET A 7 21.00 23.43 -13.72
C MET A 7 20.03 22.51 -14.46
N ARG A 8 19.79 22.76 -15.76
CA ARG A 8 18.99 21.89 -16.64
C ARG A 8 19.66 20.53 -16.86
N MET A 9 20.97 20.49 -17.08
CA MET A 9 21.71 19.23 -17.22
C MET A 9 21.68 18.41 -15.92
N VAL A 10 21.86 19.04 -14.77
CA VAL A 10 21.77 18.37 -13.46
C VAL A 10 20.36 17.84 -13.22
N PHE A 11 19.32 18.61 -13.56
CA PHE A 11 17.94 18.18 -13.43
C PHE A 11 17.62 16.97 -14.32
N VAL A 12 18.02 17.02 -15.60
CA VAL A 12 17.85 15.89 -16.53
C VAL A 12 18.63 14.67 -16.05
N ALA A 13 19.85 14.84 -15.55
CA ALA A 13 20.66 13.75 -15.01
C ALA A 13 20.05 13.11 -13.76
N MET A 14 19.46 13.90 -12.85
CA MET A 14 18.74 13.34 -11.70
C MET A 14 17.48 12.60 -12.15
N LEU A 15 16.71 13.18 -13.08
CA LEU A 15 15.47 12.58 -13.56
C LEU A 15 15.72 11.24 -14.27
N THR A 16 16.77 11.15 -15.09
CA THR A 16 17.16 9.88 -15.73
C THR A 16 17.66 8.87 -14.70
N MET A 17 18.44 9.29 -13.71
CA MET A 17 18.89 8.40 -12.63
C MET A 17 17.72 7.82 -11.83
N VAL A 18 16.73 8.65 -11.47
CA VAL A 18 15.52 8.21 -10.77
C VAL A 18 14.72 7.24 -11.64
N MET A 19 14.55 7.53 -12.92
CA MET A 19 13.81 6.66 -13.84
C MET A 19 14.48 5.28 -13.97
N VAL A 20 15.81 5.24 -14.10
CA VAL A 20 16.59 3.98 -14.15
C VAL A 20 16.45 3.22 -12.82
N ALA A 21 16.50 3.90 -11.67
CA ALA A 21 16.29 3.26 -10.38
C ALA A 21 14.88 2.65 -10.25
N CYS A 22 13.84 3.35 -10.70
CA CYS A 22 12.47 2.82 -10.73
C CYS A 22 12.37 1.56 -11.62
N LEU A 23 12.98 1.57 -12.80
CA LEU A 23 13.02 0.41 -13.68
C LEU A 23 13.78 -0.77 -13.06
N ALA A 24 14.91 -0.50 -12.39
CA ALA A 24 15.67 -1.54 -11.71
C ALA A 24 14.88 -2.21 -10.57
N VAL A 25 14.14 -1.41 -9.78
CA VAL A 25 13.27 -1.94 -8.72
C VAL A 25 12.11 -2.77 -9.30
N ALA A 26 11.48 -2.29 -10.38
CA ALA A 26 10.39 -3.01 -11.04
C ALA A 26 10.88 -4.34 -11.63
N ALA A 27 12.03 -4.34 -12.30
CA ALA A 27 12.64 -5.55 -12.86
C ALA A 27 13.05 -6.54 -11.75
N TRP A 28 13.58 -6.06 -10.62
CA TRP A 28 13.92 -6.91 -9.48
C TRP A 28 12.69 -7.55 -8.84
N SER A 29 11.56 -6.82 -8.78
CA SER A 29 10.30 -7.37 -8.29
C SER A 29 9.76 -8.47 -9.20
N ALA A 30 9.86 -8.30 -10.52
CA ALA A 30 9.41 -9.30 -11.50
C ALA A 30 10.26 -10.59 -11.44
N ILE A 31 11.59 -10.47 -11.35
CA ILE A 31 12.48 -11.64 -11.27
C ILE A 31 12.26 -12.42 -9.96
N LYS A 32 12.00 -11.71 -8.85
CA LYS A 32 11.69 -12.34 -7.55
C LYS A 32 10.33 -13.04 -7.54
N GLU A 33 9.40 -12.66 -8.42
CA GLU A 33 8.14 -13.38 -8.62
C GLU A 33 8.34 -14.66 -9.44
N GLU A 34 9.25 -14.68 -10.42
CA GLU A 34 9.56 -15.88 -11.22
C GLU A 34 10.34 -16.95 -10.45
N GLU A 35 11.27 -16.59 -9.56
CA GLU A 35 11.89 -17.56 -8.64
C GLU A 35 10.86 -18.24 -7.70
N LYS A 36 9.68 -17.65 -7.53
CA LYS A 36 8.57 -18.22 -6.77
C LYS A 36 7.71 -19.18 -7.62
N HIS A 37 7.78 -19.09 -8.94
CA HIS A 37 7.02 -19.91 -9.88
C HIS A 37 7.79 -21.17 -10.30
N ASP A 38 9.12 -21.14 -10.36
CA ASP A 38 9.94 -22.30 -10.76
C ASP A 38 10.18 -23.34 -9.65
N LYS A 39 9.80 -23.06 -8.40
CA LYS A 39 9.71 -24.08 -7.33
C LYS A 39 8.32 -24.72 -7.20
N ALA A 40 7.43 -24.54 -8.17
CA ALA A 40 6.09 -25.12 -8.17
C ALA A 40 5.98 -26.48 -8.92
N GLY A 41 7.11 -27.12 -9.22
CA GLY A 41 7.15 -28.31 -10.10
C GLY A 41 7.37 -29.67 -9.45
N SER A 42 7.66 -29.79 -8.15
CA SER A 42 7.87 -31.12 -7.54
C SER A 42 7.78 -31.09 -6.02
N ALA A 43 7.09 -32.09 -5.47
CA ALA A 43 6.72 -32.30 -4.06
C ALA A 43 5.48 -31.49 -3.62
N SER A 44 4.29 -32.07 -3.77
CA SER A 44 3.68 -32.97 -2.76
C SER A 44 2.97 -32.17 -1.66
N GLU A 45 1.65 -32.24 -1.68
CA GLU A 45 0.71 -32.24 -0.56
C GLU A 45 1.09 -31.48 0.74
N SER A 46 0.16 -30.62 1.18
CA SER A 46 -0.01 -30.12 2.56
C SER A 46 0.79 -28.88 3.01
N ALA A 47 0.88 -27.87 2.16
CA ALA A 47 0.95 -26.49 2.65
C ALA A 47 -0.26 -25.74 2.10
N GLN A 48 -1.35 -25.75 2.86
CA GLN A 48 -2.44 -24.80 2.70
C GLN A 48 -1.81 -23.42 2.85
N ALA A 49 -1.39 -22.83 1.72
CA ALA A 49 -0.97 -21.44 1.63
C ALA A 49 -2.20 -20.67 2.09
N ARG A 50 -2.20 -20.31 3.37
CA ARG A 50 -3.28 -19.55 3.97
C ARG A 50 -3.22 -18.19 3.29
N GLU A 51 -4.01 -18.04 2.24
CA GLU A 51 -4.19 -16.77 1.55
C GLU A 51 -4.42 -15.74 2.64
N VAL A 52 -3.50 -14.78 2.76
CA VAL A 52 -3.66 -13.70 3.73
C VAL A 52 -4.87 -12.93 3.25
N PRO A 53 -6.00 -12.95 3.98
CA PRO A 53 -7.23 -12.37 3.48
C PRO A 53 -6.99 -10.89 3.24
N LYS A 54 -7.27 -10.45 2.01
CA LYS A 54 -7.20 -9.02 1.67
C LYS A 54 -8.29 -8.31 2.46
N PRO A 55 -8.00 -7.16 3.10
CA PRO A 55 -9.03 -6.40 3.80
C PRO A 55 -10.11 -5.96 2.79
N GLU A 56 -11.34 -6.37 3.06
CA GLU A 56 -12.53 -6.01 2.26
C GLU A 56 -13.09 -4.63 2.66
N THR A 57 -12.71 -4.14 3.84
CA THR A 57 -13.14 -2.85 4.38
C THR A 57 -11.96 -1.96 4.71
N LEU A 58 -12.22 -0.64 4.79
CA LEU A 58 -11.20 0.35 5.14
C LEU A 58 -10.75 0.19 6.61
N GLU A 59 -11.66 -0.18 7.51
CA GLU A 59 -11.38 -0.50 8.90
C GLU A 59 -10.41 -1.68 8.99
N GLY A 60 -10.66 -2.74 8.22
CA GLY A 60 -9.77 -3.90 8.14
C GLY A 60 -8.38 -3.54 7.62
N ALA A 61 -8.31 -2.64 6.63
CA ALA A 61 -7.03 -2.14 6.13
C ALA A 61 -6.25 -1.35 7.19
N LEU A 62 -6.92 -0.48 7.96
CA LEU A 62 -6.30 0.28 9.05
C LEU A 62 -5.80 -0.62 10.19
N VAL A 63 -6.54 -1.68 10.53
CA VAL A 63 -6.10 -2.67 11.52
C VAL A 63 -4.85 -3.40 11.03
N ARG A 64 -4.81 -3.82 9.76
CA ARG A 64 -3.63 -4.48 9.19
C ARG A 64 -2.39 -3.59 9.28
N GLN A 65 -2.49 -2.33 8.86
CA GLN A 65 -1.40 -1.36 8.93
C GLN A 65 -0.90 -1.12 10.37
N LEU A 66 -1.80 -1.15 11.36
CA LEU A 66 -1.43 -1.04 12.76
C LEU A 66 -0.67 -2.29 13.24
N MET A 67 -1.12 -3.49 12.85
CA MET A 67 -0.45 -4.75 13.19
C MET A 67 0.93 -4.88 12.52
N GLU A 68 1.04 -4.40 11.28
CA GLU A 68 2.30 -4.32 10.51
C GLU A 68 3.21 -3.17 11.00
N ARG A 69 2.76 -2.36 11.97
CA ARG A 69 3.45 -1.18 12.53
C ARG A 69 3.76 -0.10 11.49
N GLU A 70 3.04 -0.08 10.38
CA GLU A 70 3.12 0.97 9.36
C GLU A 70 2.51 2.29 9.87
N ILE A 71 1.53 2.18 10.77
CA ILE A 71 0.93 3.31 11.48
C ILE A 71 1.02 3.13 13.00
N SER A 72 1.13 4.24 13.71
CA SER A 72 1.02 4.28 15.16
C SER A 72 -0.42 4.16 15.63
N GLY A 73 -0.62 3.73 16.88
CA GLY A 73 -1.96 3.70 17.48
C GLY A 73 -2.66 5.07 17.52
N ARG A 74 -1.89 6.18 17.56
CA ARG A 74 -2.44 7.53 17.46
C ARG A 74 -3.00 7.81 16.06
N GLN A 75 -2.26 7.43 15.02
CA GLN A 75 -2.70 7.58 13.62
C GLN A 75 -3.91 6.71 13.33
N TYR A 76 -3.95 5.47 13.85
CA TYR A 76 -5.12 4.59 13.73
C TYR A 76 -6.38 5.24 14.31
N ARG A 77 -6.33 5.75 15.55
CA ARG A 77 -7.50 6.38 16.19
C ARG A 77 -7.97 7.62 15.42
N HIS A 78 -7.05 8.46 14.98
CA HIS A 78 -7.39 9.64 14.19
C HIS A 78 -8.02 9.26 12.83
N ALA A 79 -7.50 8.22 12.16
CA ALA A 79 -8.06 7.74 10.90
C ALA A 79 -9.47 7.15 11.08
N MET A 80 -9.68 6.33 12.13
CA MET A 80 -10.99 5.79 12.48
C MET A 80 -12.01 6.89 12.79
N GLN A 81 -11.61 7.94 13.52
CA GLN A 81 -12.49 9.08 13.80
C GLN A 81 -12.95 9.76 12.50
N ARG A 82 -12.03 10.07 11.58
CA ARG A 82 -12.40 10.68 10.29
C ARG A 82 -13.29 9.78 9.44
N LEU A 83 -13.12 8.46 9.55
CA LEU A 83 -13.96 7.50 8.85
C LEU A 83 -15.38 7.54 9.41
N ALA A 84 -15.54 7.56 10.73
CA ALA A 84 -16.83 7.67 11.41
C ALA A 84 -17.53 9.02 11.13
N GLU A 85 -16.81 10.14 11.18
CA GLU A 85 -17.35 11.47 10.83
C GLU A 85 -17.96 11.47 9.43
N ARG A 86 -17.25 10.89 8.46
CA ARG A 86 -17.73 10.77 7.08
C ARG A 86 -18.87 9.76 6.92
N ASP A 87 -18.95 8.77 7.79
CA ASP A 87 -20.03 7.79 7.76
C ASP A 87 -21.34 8.38 8.28
N VAL A 88 -21.28 9.25 9.30
CA VAL A 88 -22.45 10.03 9.78
C VAL A 88 -23.04 10.88 8.66
N ASP A 89 -22.20 11.51 7.84
CA ASP A 89 -22.65 12.30 6.69
C ASP A 89 -23.32 11.45 5.59
N ARG A 90 -22.87 10.20 5.41
CA ARG A 90 -23.35 9.30 4.34
C ARG A 90 -24.53 8.44 4.76
N HIS A 91 -24.59 8.05 6.03
CA HIS A 91 -25.55 7.12 6.59
C HIS A 91 -26.08 7.67 7.92
N PRO A 92 -26.92 8.73 7.88
CA PRO A 92 -27.49 9.30 9.10
C PRO A 92 -28.35 8.26 9.81
N LEU A 93 -28.07 8.03 11.09
CA LEU A 93 -28.87 7.12 11.92
C LEU A 93 -30.23 7.77 12.22
N SER A 94 -31.30 7.08 11.85
CA SER A 94 -32.66 7.49 12.20
C SER A 94 -32.99 6.97 13.60
N ILE A 95 -33.28 7.88 14.54
CA ILE A 95 -33.74 7.50 15.87
C ILE A 95 -35.22 7.12 15.76
N PRO A 96 -35.64 5.93 16.21
CA PRO A 96 -37.04 5.55 16.21
C PRO A 96 -37.86 6.47 17.13
N PRO A 97 -39.15 6.71 16.81
CA PRO A 97 -40.00 7.57 17.61
C PRO A 97 -40.16 7.00 19.03
N GLU A 98 -40.13 7.90 20.00
CA GLU A 98 -40.42 7.62 21.40
C GLU A 98 -41.95 7.49 21.57
N ASN A 99 -42.40 6.26 21.86
CA ASN A 99 -43.81 5.93 22.11
C ASN A 99 -44.24 6.35 23.52
#